data_AF-A0A6G7RWQ9-F1
#
_entry.id   AF-A0A6G7RWQ9-F1
#
_cell.length_a   1.000
_cell.length_b   1.000
_cell.length_c   1.000
_cell.angle_alpha   90.00
_cell.angle_beta   90.00
_cell.angle_gamma   90.00
#
_symmetry.space_group_name_H-M   'P 1'
#
loop_
_entity.id
_entity.type
_entity.pdbx_description
1 polymer ?
#
loop_
_entity_poly.entity_id
_entity_poly.type
_entity_poly.pdbx_seq_one_letter_code
_entity_poly.pdbx_strand_id
1 'polypeptide(L)'
;MTTKTKKTILVIILSLITLTIGYFIAKNIVINKVENYISNLPEHLNLQYKSIDLDVLVGNFKLEAPLLTIKGKTTDKINTQLALETLSIEGVSYWNYWNNNTIDIENINVKSPKITHFYNKQVSSKDFNIQINNQVKIPVNIERFSVDNAMIEIFDFNTETVLFKSDQLNMSTLKMRFNEDTFKAKIPFKFEDFNLSANQTFYVLNDFENLTVHKIEINKNNATFTDLNIKTKYDKHELSKHLKVERDYYDLKVEEITINDYKVGFKNDSIFSFNSENIAIKNPNFNIYRDKLVADDFSEKQMYSKQLRDLNFDLKVKNVQIENASITYEEKMKAEKQAGKLLFSNLNAKIANLGNAYADSVTTTIDISSTFMDNSSLNVNWSFNVNNLADQFVFKADLGLLKASQMNQFMEPNLNIRLNGELQKTYFTIDGNTNTSNIDLKTKYQNFDVTVLKDNGKEKNKLLSSIVNLLVSSDSKDQADNFKKATVKDIQRIKHKSIFNFIWISIRSGLKEAML
;
A
#
# COMPACT_ATOMS: atom_id res chain seq x y z
N MET A 1 42.08 -7.88 67.79
CA MET A 1 40.95 -8.74 67.36
C MET A 1 40.79 -9.89 68.33
N THR A 2 39.60 -10.05 68.94
CA THR A 2 39.30 -11.23 69.77
C THR A 2 39.22 -12.48 68.89
N THR A 3 39.44 -13.66 69.46
CA THR A 3 39.38 -14.96 68.76
C THR A 3 38.03 -15.18 68.05
N LYS A 4 36.95 -14.58 68.55
CA LYS A 4 35.63 -14.52 67.89
C LYS A 4 35.68 -13.70 66.59
N THR A 5 36.27 -12.50 66.60
CA THR A 5 36.39 -11.66 65.39
C THR A 5 37.21 -12.35 64.29
N LYS A 6 38.29 -13.05 64.63
CA LYS A 6 39.09 -13.82 63.65
C LYS A 6 38.31 -14.98 63.03
N LYS A 7 37.51 -15.71 63.82
CA LYS A 7 36.63 -16.79 63.31
C LYS A 7 35.52 -16.24 62.42
N THR A 8 34.89 -15.12 62.80
CA THR A 8 33.86 -14.48 61.97
C THR A 8 34.44 -14.00 60.63
N ILE A 9 35.61 -13.38 60.62
CA ILE A 9 36.28 -12.95 59.39
C ILE A 9 36.67 -14.15 58.52
N LEU A 10 37.19 -15.22 59.13
CA LEU A 10 37.51 -16.45 58.41
C LEU A 10 36.27 -17.06 57.75
N VAL A 11 35.14 -17.12 58.46
CA VAL A 11 33.86 -17.60 57.92
C VAL A 11 33.38 -16.70 56.77
N ILE A 12 33.49 -15.38 56.90
CA ILE A 12 33.12 -14.44 55.82
C ILE A 12 33.99 -14.67 54.57
N ILE A 13 35.30 -14.84 54.74
CA ILE A 13 36.23 -15.09 53.63
C ILE A 13 35.95 -16.44 52.96
N LEU A 14 35.73 -17.51 53.75
CA LEU A 14 35.38 -18.84 53.21
C LEU A 14 34.04 -18.83 52.49
N SER A 15 33.04 -18.11 53.00
CA SER A 15 31.76 -17.92 52.32
C SER A 15 31.96 -17.16 51.00
N LEU A 16 32.78 -16.10 50.99
CA LEU A 16 33.07 -15.33 49.78
C LEU A 16 33.80 -16.17 48.72
N ILE A 17 34.79 -16.98 49.12
CA ILE A 17 35.50 -17.91 48.23
C ILE A 17 34.53 -18.95 47.68
N THR A 18 33.68 -19.53 48.52
CA THR A 18 32.68 -20.53 48.11
C THR A 18 31.67 -19.95 47.11
N LEU A 19 31.18 -18.73 47.36
CA LEU A 19 30.31 -18.00 46.44
C LEU A 19 31.00 -17.70 45.11
N THR A 20 32.28 -17.31 45.15
CA THR A 20 33.07 -17.02 43.94
C THR A 20 33.29 -18.29 43.11
N ILE A 21 33.66 -19.40 43.74
CA ILE A 21 33.82 -20.71 43.06
C ILE A 21 32.47 -21.18 42.49
N GLY A 22 31.40 -21.08 43.29
CA GLY A 22 30.04 -21.41 42.86
C GLY A 22 29.59 -20.61 41.64
N TYR A 23 29.94 -19.32 41.58
CA TYR A 23 29.68 -18.46 40.43
C TYR A 23 30.38 -18.98 39.15
N PHE A 24 31.68 -19.29 39.21
CA PHE A 24 32.41 -19.82 38.05
C PHE A 24 31.91 -21.19 37.60
N ILE A 25 31.56 -22.08 38.53
CA ILE A 25 30.96 -23.38 38.21
C ILE A 25 29.61 -23.19 37.50
N ALA A 26 28.72 -22.35 38.04
CA ALA A 26 27.42 -22.06 37.45
C ALA A 26 27.56 -21.46 36.04
N LYS A 27 28.46 -20.49 35.86
CA LYS A 27 28.79 -19.90 34.55
C LYS A 27 29.22 -20.97 33.54
N ASN A 28 30.14 -21.85 33.93
CA ASN A 28 30.63 -22.93 33.07
C ASN A 28 29.53 -23.95 32.70
N ILE A 29 28.65 -24.30 33.64
CA ILE A 29 27.52 -25.21 33.38
C ILE A 29 26.56 -24.63 32.33
N VAL A 30 26.22 -23.34 32.46
CA VAL A 30 25.30 -22.69 31.51
C VAL A 30 25.93 -22.59 30.12
N ILE A 31 27.20 -22.17 30.02
CA ILE A 31 27.92 -22.10 28.74
C ILE A 31 27.95 -23.47 28.08
N ASN A 32 28.37 -24.52 28.78
CA ASN A 32 28.41 -25.88 28.23
C ASN A 32 27.04 -26.37 27.75
N LYS A 33 25.96 -26.02 28.45
CA LYS A 33 24.60 -26.35 28.00
C LYS A 33 24.27 -25.64 26.69
N VAL A 34 24.56 -24.34 26.58
CA VAL A 34 24.35 -23.57 25.35
C VAL A 34 25.16 -24.17 24.19
N GLU A 35 26.45 -24.44 24.41
CA GLU A 35 27.33 -25.04 23.40
C GLU A 35 26.85 -26.42 22.94
N ASN A 36 26.39 -27.26 23.87
CA ASN A 36 25.80 -28.56 23.54
C ASN A 36 24.50 -28.42 22.73
N TYR A 37 23.65 -27.43 23.03
CA TYR A 37 22.44 -27.18 22.23
C TYR A 37 22.78 -26.72 20.81
N ILE A 38 23.78 -25.84 20.67
CA ILE A 38 24.24 -25.35 19.36
C ILE A 38 24.86 -26.49 18.53
N SER A 39 25.65 -27.35 19.16
CA SER A 39 26.31 -28.49 18.50
C SER A 39 25.33 -29.58 18.05
N ASN A 40 24.14 -29.66 18.66
CA ASN A 40 23.10 -30.63 18.35
C ASN A 40 21.98 -30.06 17.46
N LEU A 41 22.22 -28.94 16.77
CA LEU A 41 21.27 -28.42 15.80
C LEU A 41 21.12 -29.40 14.61
N PRO A 42 19.91 -29.50 14.01
CA PRO A 42 19.70 -30.29 12.79
C PRO A 42 20.68 -29.90 11.67
N GLU A 43 21.12 -30.84 10.83
CA GLU A 43 22.16 -30.62 9.79
C GLU A 43 21.88 -29.45 8.81
N HIS A 44 20.61 -29.11 8.59
CA HIS A 44 20.20 -28.00 7.73
C HIS A 44 20.29 -26.62 8.42
N LEU A 45 20.63 -26.58 9.71
CA LEU A 45 20.82 -25.38 10.52
C LEU A 45 22.28 -25.34 11.00
N ASN A 46 22.98 -24.26 10.67
CA ASN A 46 24.33 -24.00 11.16
C ASN A 46 24.35 -22.66 11.88
N LEU A 47 24.73 -22.65 13.15
CA LEU A 47 24.88 -21.44 13.95
C LEU A 47 26.34 -21.28 14.36
N GLN A 48 26.94 -20.18 13.91
CA GLN A 48 28.29 -19.76 14.30
C GLN A 48 28.20 -18.50 15.17
N TYR A 49 29.17 -18.27 16.03
CA TYR A 49 29.27 -17.07 16.87
C TYR A 49 30.74 -16.81 17.25
N LYS A 50 31.05 -15.57 17.64
CA LYS A 50 32.40 -15.18 18.05
C LYS A 50 32.67 -15.49 19.52
N SER A 51 31.74 -15.10 20.39
CA SER A 51 31.83 -15.32 21.83
C SER A 51 30.49 -15.23 22.52
N ILE A 52 30.38 -15.88 23.67
CA ILE A 52 29.27 -15.78 24.62
C ILE A 52 29.79 -15.05 25.85
N ASP A 53 29.14 -13.96 26.24
CA ASP A 53 29.31 -13.34 27.54
C ASP A 53 28.08 -13.64 28.42
N LEU A 54 28.34 -14.03 29.66
CA LEU A 54 27.33 -14.49 30.59
C LEU A 54 27.65 -13.97 31.99
N ASP A 55 26.69 -13.25 32.56
CA ASP A 55 26.63 -12.91 33.96
C ASP A 55 25.43 -13.60 34.63
N VAL A 56 25.71 -14.68 35.34
CA VAL A 56 24.71 -15.52 36.00
C VAL A 56 24.12 -14.83 37.24
N LEU A 57 24.75 -13.79 37.81
CA LEU A 57 24.23 -13.14 39.01
C LEU A 57 23.04 -12.23 38.68
N VAL A 58 23.18 -11.44 37.62
CA VAL A 58 22.16 -10.49 37.16
C VAL A 58 21.29 -11.06 36.03
N GLY A 59 21.60 -12.26 35.54
CA GLY A 59 20.84 -12.91 34.48
C GLY A 59 21.05 -12.28 33.11
N ASN A 60 22.28 -11.83 32.81
CA ASN A 60 22.62 -11.23 31.53
C ASN A 60 23.35 -12.24 30.63
N PHE A 61 22.94 -12.30 29.38
CA PHE A 61 23.52 -13.13 28.34
C PHE A 61 23.71 -12.30 27.06
N LYS A 62 24.90 -12.36 26.48
CA LYS A 62 25.22 -11.67 25.23
C LYS A 62 25.92 -12.62 24.28
N LEU A 63 25.41 -12.70 23.05
CA LEU A 63 25.99 -13.47 21.96
C LEU A 63 26.57 -12.50 20.92
N GLU A 64 27.88 -12.58 20.69
CA GLU A 64 28.58 -11.70 19.75
C GLU A 64 28.72 -12.32 18.36
N ALA A 65 28.41 -11.52 17.34
CA ALA A 65 28.50 -11.86 15.92
C ALA A 65 27.88 -13.23 15.54
N PRO A 66 26.64 -13.56 15.97
CA PRO A 66 26.02 -14.80 15.55
C PRO A 66 25.67 -14.78 14.06
N LEU A 67 25.93 -15.90 13.39
CA LEU A 67 25.55 -16.18 12.00
C LEU A 67 24.77 -17.49 11.95
N LEU A 68 23.47 -17.40 11.72
CA LEU A 68 22.61 -18.54 11.45
C LEU A 68 22.46 -18.71 9.93
N THR A 69 22.79 -19.90 9.44
CA THR A 69 22.55 -20.33 8.06
C THR A 69 21.53 -21.46 8.04
N ILE A 70 20.47 -21.28 7.26
CA ILE A 70 19.42 -22.28 7.04
C ILE A 70 19.53 -22.74 5.58
N LYS A 71 19.77 -24.04 5.39
CA LYS A 71 19.81 -24.66 4.07
C LYS A 71 18.48 -25.35 3.73
N GLY A 72 18.17 -25.44 2.44
CA GLY A 72 17.06 -26.25 1.97
C GLY A 72 17.32 -27.74 2.18
N LYS A 73 16.38 -28.44 2.82
CA LYS A 73 16.51 -29.87 3.15
C LYS A 73 16.79 -30.77 1.94
N THR A 74 16.31 -30.37 0.75
CA THR A 74 16.45 -31.12 -0.51
C THR A 74 17.47 -30.52 -1.46
N THR A 75 17.72 -29.20 -1.39
CA THR A 75 18.60 -28.49 -2.33
C THR A 75 20.03 -28.37 -1.84
N ASP A 76 20.27 -28.48 -0.52
CA ASP A 76 21.53 -28.14 0.19
C ASP A 76 22.04 -26.72 -0.08
N LYS A 77 21.25 -25.90 -0.78
CA LYS A 77 21.51 -24.48 -1.02
C LYS A 77 21.05 -23.66 0.18
N ILE A 78 21.67 -22.50 0.36
CA ILE A 78 21.30 -21.53 1.39
C ILE A 78 19.91 -20.98 1.06
N ASN A 79 18.96 -21.15 1.98
CA ASN A 79 17.63 -20.57 1.91
C ASN A 79 17.56 -19.26 2.69
N THR A 80 18.17 -19.22 3.88
CA THR A 80 18.16 -18.03 4.74
C THR A 80 19.49 -17.87 5.44
N GLN A 81 19.96 -16.63 5.55
CA GLN A 81 21.06 -16.23 6.43
C GLN A 81 20.58 -15.11 7.34
N LEU A 82 20.94 -15.22 8.62
CA LEU A 82 20.71 -14.21 9.65
C LEU A 82 22.04 -13.94 10.35
N ALA A 83 22.60 -12.76 10.15
CA ALA A 83 23.79 -12.30 10.86
C ALA A 83 23.40 -11.16 11.81
N LEU A 84 23.93 -11.13 13.03
CA LEU A 84 23.73 -10.03 13.98
C LEU A 84 25.09 -9.46 14.41
N GLU A 85 25.11 -8.21 14.87
CA GLU A 85 26.27 -7.70 15.62
C GLU A 85 26.26 -8.28 17.04
N THR A 86 25.13 -8.15 17.73
CA THR A 86 24.92 -8.69 19.08
C THR A 86 23.47 -9.09 19.29
N LEU A 87 23.26 -10.20 20.02
CA LEU A 87 22.01 -10.51 20.69
C LEU A 87 22.24 -10.41 22.18
N SER A 88 21.50 -9.55 22.87
CA SER A 88 21.61 -9.36 24.33
C SER A 88 20.28 -9.69 25.00
N ILE A 89 20.33 -10.45 26.08
CA ILE A 89 19.22 -10.77 26.97
C ILE A 89 19.66 -10.29 28.35
N GLU A 90 18.88 -9.42 28.98
CA GLU A 90 19.22 -8.78 30.25
C GLU A 90 18.13 -8.98 31.29
N GLY A 91 18.53 -9.18 32.54
CA GLY A 91 17.62 -9.25 33.68
C GLY A 91 16.72 -10.49 33.67
N VAL A 92 17.26 -11.68 33.38
CA VAL A 92 16.50 -12.93 33.53
C VAL A 92 16.19 -13.19 35.00
N SER A 93 14.90 -13.24 35.36
CA SER A 93 14.46 -13.39 36.76
C SER A 93 14.45 -14.85 37.21
N TYR A 94 15.51 -15.29 37.90
CA TYR A 94 15.57 -16.62 38.52
C TYR A 94 14.52 -16.81 39.62
N TRP A 95 14.17 -15.73 40.34
CA TRP A 95 13.17 -15.78 41.40
C TRP A 95 11.77 -16.06 40.85
N ASN A 96 11.38 -15.43 39.74
CA ASN A 96 10.09 -15.70 39.11
C ASN A 96 10.06 -17.10 38.48
N TYR A 97 11.18 -17.57 37.92
CA TYR A 97 11.27 -18.95 37.47
C TYR A 97 11.05 -19.96 38.61
N TRP A 98 11.66 -19.75 39.77
CA TRP A 98 11.50 -20.65 40.92
C TRP A 98 10.09 -20.55 41.53
N ASN A 99 9.60 -19.35 41.84
CA ASN A 99 8.34 -19.19 42.60
C ASN A 99 7.08 -19.27 41.74
N ASN A 100 7.14 -18.77 40.49
CA ASN A 100 5.97 -18.60 39.62
C ASN A 100 6.00 -19.52 38.40
N ASN A 101 7.10 -20.24 38.15
CA ASN A 101 7.29 -21.07 36.96
C ASN A 101 7.07 -20.26 35.66
N THR A 102 7.62 -19.05 35.59
CA THR A 102 7.64 -18.18 34.41
C THR A 102 9.06 -17.74 34.08
N ILE A 103 9.37 -17.51 32.81
CA ILE A 103 10.62 -16.89 32.38
C ILE A 103 10.33 -15.42 32.12
N ASP A 104 10.77 -14.56 33.05
CA ASP A 104 10.62 -13.12 32.92
C ASP A 104 11.98 -12.50 32.57
N ILE A 105 11.99 -11.64 31.56
CA ILE A 105 13.17 -11.02 30.97
C ILE A 105 12.94 -9.51 30.90
N GLU A 106 13.88 -8.70 31.40
CA GLU A 106 13.74 -7.25 31.35
C GLU A 106 13.94 -6.70 29.93
N ASN A 107 15.05 -7.06 29.28
CA ASN A 107 15.36 -6.60 27.93
C ASN A 107 15.83 -7.74 27.03
N ILE A 108 15.37 -7.74 25.78
CA ILE A 108 16.02 -8.44 24.67
C ILE A 108 16.35 -7.40 23.60
N ASN A 109 17.63 -7.28 23.25
CA ASN A 109 18.08 -6.41 22.17
C ASN A 109 18.79 -7.17 21.07
N VAL A 110 18.38 -6.94 19.82
CA VAL A 110 18.97 -7.50 18.62
C VAL A 110 19.59 -6.37 17.79
N LYS A 111 20.93 -6.30 17.76
CA LYS A 111 21.65 -5.21 17.12
C LYS A 111 22.11 -5.58 15.71
N SER A 112 21.80 -4.69 14.77
CA SER A 112 22.18 -4.76 13.35
C SER A 112 21.89 -6.11 12.68
N PRO A 113 20.67 -6.69 12.79
CA PRO A 113 20.36 -7.91 12.06
C PRO A 113 20.45 -7.70 10.55
N LYS A 114 21.16 -8.57 9.85
CA LYS A 114 21.12 -8.70 8.40
C LYS A 114 20.47 -10.03 8.03
N ILE A 115 19.28 -9.95 7.43
CA ILE A 115 18.51 -11.10 6.96
C ILE A 115 18.59 -11.14 5.44
N THR A 116 19.06 -12.27 4.91
CA THR A 116 19.01 -12.58 3.47
C THR A 116 18.20 -13.85 3.28
N HIS A 117 17.11 -13.79 2.50
CA HIS A 117 16.25 -14.94 2.22
C HIS A 117 16.05 -15.15 0.72
N PHE A 118 16.18 -16.39 0.27
CA PHE A 118 15.89 -16.80 -1.11
C PHE A 118 14.53 -17.48 -1.17
N TYR A 119 13.52 -16.71 -1.56
CA TYR A 119 12.13 -17.15 -1.63
C TYR A 119 11.90 -18.04 -2.85
N ASN A 120 11.49 -19.28 -2.59
CA ASN A 120 11.15 -20.23 -3.64
C ASN A 120 9.62 -20.35 -3.79
N LYS A 121 9.07 -19.81 -4.87
CA LYS A 121 7.63 -19.86 -5.20
C LYS A 121 7.05 -21.26 -5.34
N GLN A 122 7.89 -22.27 -5.61
CA GLN A 122 7.46 -23.66 -5.78
C GLN A 122 7.27 -24.40 -4.45
N VAL A 123 7.82 -23.86 -3.36
CA VAL A 123 7.67 -24.45 -2.03
C VAL A 123 6.41 -23.88 -1.40
N SER A 124 5.48 -24.76 -1.02
CA SER A 124 4.22 -24.34 -0.39
C SER A 124 4.51 -23.64 0.93
N SER A 125 3.78 -22.56 1.22
CA SER A 125 3.83 -21.87 2.52
C SER A 125 3.46 -22.80 3.69
N LYS A 126 2.72 -23.88 3.44
CA LYS A 126 2.42 -24.91 4.44
C LYS A 126 3.64 -25.73 4.86
N ASP A 127 4.64 -25.84 3.99
CA ASP A 127 5.89 -26.57 4.27
C ASP A 127 6.90 -25.70 5.05
N PHE A 128 6.68 -24.38 5.06
CA PHE A 128 7.42 -23.41 5.88
C PHE A 128 6.84 -23.26 7.29
N ASN A 129 5.67 -23.83 7.59
CA ASN A 129 5.19 -23.92 8.96
C ASN A 129 6.14 -24.83 9.73
N ILE A 130 7.13 -24.21 10.37
CA ILE A 130 7.76 -24.77 11.55
C ILE A 130 6.60 -24.85 12.55
N GLN A 131 5.93 -26.01 12.59
CA GLN A 131 5.20 -26.41 13.78
C GLN A 131 6.25 -26.37 14.89
N ILE A 132 6.30 -25.24 15.62
CA ILE A 132 7.05 -25.14 16.86
C ILE A 132 6.34 -26.16 17.76
N ASN A 133 6.81 -27.40 17.74
CA ASN A 133 6.16 -28.54 18.35
C ASN A 133 5.72 -28.19 19.79
N ASN A 134 4.46 -28.48 20.15
CA ASN A 134 3.75 -28.42 21.45
C ASN A 134 4.57 -28.39 22.78
N GLN A 135 5.55 -27.50 22.96
CA GLN A 135 6.53 -27.66 24.05
C GLN A 135 6.86 -26.41 24.85
N VAL A 136 6.19 -25.27 24.65
CA VAL A 136 6.34 -24.16 25.60
C VAL A 136 5.46 -24.41 26.82
N LYS A 137 6.01 -25.18 27.77
CA LYS A 137 5.39 -25.48 29.06
C LYS A 137 5.49 -24.32 30.06
N ILE A 138 6.33 -23.33 29.77
CA ILE A 138 6.69 -22.25 30.69
C ILE A 138 6.42 -20.92 29.98
N PRO A 139 5.48 -20.08 30.47
CA PRO A 139 5.24 -18.77 29.91
C PRO A 139 6.50 -17.90 29.91
N VAL A 140 6.69 -17.13 28.83
CA VAL A 140 7.81 -16.19 28.68
C VAL A 140 7.26 -14.77 28.61
N ASN A 141 7.71 -13.90 29.51
CA ASN A 141 7.39 -12.48 29.53
C ASN A 141 8.66 -11.67 29.26
N ILE A 142 8.58 -10.68 28.37
CA ILE A 142 9.69 -9.81 28.01
C ILE A 142 9.22 -8.36 28.14
N GLU A 143 9.85 -7.58 29.01
CA GLU A 143 9.35 -6.23 29.29
C GLU A 143 9.68 -5.27 28.16
N ARG A 144 10.86 -5.40 27.57
CA ARG A 144 11.26 -4.69 26.33
C ARG A 144 11.93 -5.63 25.35
N PHE A 145 11.44 -5.64 24.12
CA PHE A 145 12.12 -6.26 22.98
C PHE A 145 12.45 -5.17 21.97
N SER A 146 13.69 -5.12 21.52
CA SER A 146 14.15 -4.18 20.50
C SER A 146 14.99 -4.85 19.41
N VAL A 147 14.82 -4.34 18.20
CA VAL A 147 15.64 -4.64 17.04
C VAL A 147 16.15 -3.30 16.54
N ASP A 148 17.47 -3.13 16.52
CA ASP A 148 18.12 -1.88 16.12
C ASP A 148 18.82 -2.07 14.78
N ASN A 149 18.56 -1.17 13.83
CA ASN A 149 19.27 -1.05 12.56
C ASN A 149 19.29 -2.35 11.71
N ALA A 150 18.13 -2.99 11.56
CA ALA A 150 18.00 -4.19 10.74
C ALA A 150 18.04 -3.90 9.24
N MET A 151 18.54 -4.88 8.48
CA MET A 151 18.53 -4.93 7.03
C MET A 151 17.90 -6.25 6.60
N ILE A 152 16.92 -6.18 5.71
CA ILE A 152 16.23 -7.36 5.18
C ILE A 152 16.30 -7.32 3.66
N GLU A 153 16.78 -8.40 3.05
CA GLU A 153 16.80 -8.60 1.60
C GLU A 153 16.19 -9.96 1.27
N ILE A 154 15.15 -9.95 0.43
CA ILE A 154 14.50 -11.16 -0.07
C ILE A 154 14.68 -11.20 -1.58
N PHE A 155 15.20 -12.32 -2.07
CA PHE A 155 15.46 -12.59 -3.48
C PHE A 155 14.56 -13.70 -3.98
N ASP A 156 14.22 -13.70 -5.27
CA ASP A 156 13.67 -14.87 -5.93
C ASP A 156 14.75 -15.96 -6.01
N PHE A 157 14.42 -17.17 -5.58
CA PHE A 157 15.38 -18.28 -5.51
C PHE A 157 15.96 -18.67 -6.89
N ASN A 158 15.21 -18.47 -7.98
CA ASN A 158 15.63 -18.91 -9.32
C ASN A 158 16.38 -17.82 -10.08
N THR A 159 15.89 -16.58 -10.01
CA THR A 159 16.44 -15.46 -10.79
C THR A 159 17.41 -14.59 -10.01
N GLU A 160 17.48 -14.75 -8.68
CA GLU A 160 18.26 -13.92 -7.75
C GLU A 160 17.90 -12.42 -7.83
N THR A 161 16.72 -12.08 -8.36
CA THR A 161 16.23 -10.72 -8.40
C THR A 161 15.62 -10.33 -7.06
N VAL A 162 15.85 -9.09 -6.62
CA VAL A 162 15.27 -8.55 -5.37
C VAL A 162 13.73 -8.51 -5.48
N LEU A 163 13.07 -9.10 -4.50
CA LEU A 163 11.60 -9.07 -4.32
C LEU A 163 11.19 -8.08 -3.22
N PHE A 164 11.99 -7.99 -2.16
CA PHE A 164 11.79 -7.07 -1.06
C PHE A 164 13.15 -6.64 -0.51
N LYS A 165 13.27 -5.36 -0.17
CA LYS A 165 14.42 -4.81 0.55
C LYS A 165 13.94 -3.75 1.53
N SER A 166 14.55 -3.70 2.72
CA SER A 166 14.32 -2.63 3.68
C SER A 166 15.60 -2.41 4.49
N ASP A 167 15.96 -1.15 4.66
CA ASP A 167 17.17 -0.72 5.35
C ASP A 167 16.81 0.01 6.65
N GLN A 168 17.72 -0.03 7.63
CA GLN A 168 17.58 0.67 8.91
C GLN A 168 16.22 0.43 9.60
N LEU A 169 15.74 -0.81 9.58
CA LEU A 169 14.51 -1.17 10.26
C LEU A 169 14.78 -1.22 11.77
N ASN A 170 14.04 -0.41 12.52
CA ASN A 170 14.04 -0.42 13.99
C ASN A 170 12.67 -0.85 14.47
N MET A 171 12.63 -1.76 15.43
CA MET A 171 11.39 -2.21 16.06
C MET A 171 11.57 -2.21 17.58
N SER A 172 10.54 -1.79 18.30
CA SER A 172 10.49 -1.92 19.74
C SER A 172 9.10 -2.35 20.17
N THR A 173 9.00 -3.18 21.20
CA THR A 173 7.72 -3.57 21.80
C THR A 173 7.81 -3.55 23.32
N LEU A 174 6.68 -3.27 23.99
CA LEU A 174 6.57 -3.31 25.44
C LEU A 174 5.69 -4.47 25.91
N LYS A 175 6.14 -5.15 26.96
CA LYS A 175 5.44 -6.26 27.65
C LYS A 175 4.97 -7.33 26.68
N MET A 176 5.94 -7.90 25.98
CA MET A 176 5.71 -9.03 25.09
C MET A 176 5.43 -10.28 25.93
N ARG A 177 4.37 -11.02 25.59
CA ARG A 177 3.98 -12.24 26.29
C ARG A 177 3.86 -13.39 25.33
N PHE A 178 4.46 -14.51 25.68
CA PHE A 178 4.39 -15.78 24.97
C PHE A 178 3.89 -16.86 25.94
N ASN A 179 2.73 -17.45 25.67
CA ASN A 179 2.11 -18.48 26.51
C ASN A 179 1.25 -19.45 25.66
N GLU A 180 0.54 -20.37 26.32
CA GLU A 180 -0.33 -21.35 25.64
C GLU A 180 -1.42 -20.70 24.77
N ASP A 181 -1.94 -19.53 25.18
CA ASP A 181 -2.97 -18.80 24.44
C ASP A 181 -2.41 -18.13 23.19
N THR A 182 -1.20 -17.56 23.26
CA THR A 182 -0.57 -16.89 22.12
C THR A 182 0.01 -17.89 21.14
N PHE A 183 0.47 -19.05 21.60
CA PHE A 183 1.04 -20.10 20.75
C PHE A 183 0.10 -20.57 19.62
N LYS A 184 -1.21 -20.63 19.90
CA LYS A 184 -2.23 -21.01 18.90
C LYS A 184 -2.57 -19.89 17.93
N ALA A 185 -2.11 -18.67 18.19
CA ALA A 185 -2.34 -17.51 17.34
C ALA A 185 -1.23 -17.38 16.28
N LYS A 186 -1.57 -16.80 15.13
CA LYS A 186 -0.61 -16.58 14.04
C LYS A 186 0.58 -15.73 14.45
N ILE A 187 0.31 -14.68 15.23
CA ILE A 187 1.36 -13.90 15.87
C ILE A 187 1.50 -14.52 17.25
N PRO A 188 2.56 -15.32 17.50
CA PRO A 188 2.61 -16.18 18.68
C PRO A 188 2.95 -15.42 19.96
N PHE A 189 2.70 -14.11 19.97
CA PHE A 189 2.97 -13.20 21.06
C PHE A 189 1.94 -12.08 21.11
N LYS A 190 1.74 -11.52 22.31
CA LYS A 190 0.99 -10.28 22.52
C LYS A 190 1.94 -9.21 23.03
N PHE A 191 1.67 -7.94 22.72
CA PHE A 191 2.39 -6.78 23.23
C PHE A 191 1.39 -5.69 23.63
N GLU A 192 1.75 -4.83 24.58
CA GLU A 192 0.91 -3.68 24.94
C GLU A 192 1.11 -2.50 24.00
N ASP A 193 2.33 -2.33 23.50
CA ASP A 193 2.73 -1.23 22.61
C ASP A 193 3.83 -1.68 21.65
N PHE A 194 3.95 -0.99 20.52
CA PHE A 194 5.02 -1.18 19.57
C PHE A 194 5.34 0.09 18.77
N ASN A 195 6.59 0.19 18.34
CA ASN A 195 7.04 1.13 17.32
C ASN A 195 7.85 0.38 16.27
N LEU A 196 7.63 0.72 15.02
CA LEU A 196 8.36 0.24 13.85
C LEU A 196 8.76 1.46 13.02
N SER A 197 10.02 1.51 12.62
CA SER A 197 10.50 2.44 11.60
C SER A 197 11.33 1.69 10.59
N ALA A 198 11.31 2.13 9.33
CA ALA A 198 12.15 1.58 8.29
C ALA A 198 12.43 2.64 7.22
N ASN A 199 13.61 2.55 6.60
CA ASN A 199 14.01 3.44 5.51
C ASN A 199 14.21 2.65 4.22
N GLN A 200 14.08 3.34 3.08
CA GLN A 200 14.40 2.82 1.74
C GLN A 200 13.77 1.44 1.48
N THR A 201 12.48 1.32 1.75
CA THR A 201 11.77 0.05 1.54
C THR A 201 11.40 -0.09 0.08
N PHE A 202 11.77 -1.21 -0.53
CA PHE A 202 11.44 -1.61 -1.89
C PHE A 202 10.63 -2.91 -1.87
N TYR A 203 9.59 -2.99 -2.69
CA TYR A 203 8.77 -4.18 -2.84
C TYR A 203 8.28 -4.35 -4.28
N VAL A 204 8.38 -5.56 -4.82
CA VAL A 204 7.78 -5.91 -6.11
C VAL A 204 6.28 -6.17 -5.91
N LEU A 205 5.42 -5.24 -6.33
CA LEU A 205 3.96 -5.34 -6.14
C LEU A 205 3.36 -6.45 -7.00
N ASN A 206 3.79 -6.52 -8.26
CA ASN A 206 3.35 -7.50 -9.24
C ASN A 206 4.37 -7.59 -10.40
N ASP A 207 3.99 -8.22 -11.51
CA ASP A 207 4.86 -8.41 -12.68
C ASP A 207 5.33 -7.08 -13.31
N PHE A 208 4.56 -6.00 -13.18
CA PHE A 208 4.77 -4.72 -13.84
C PHE A 208 5.14 -3.57 -12.91
N GLU A 209 4.65 -3.50 -11.67
CA GLU A 209 4.91 -2.37 -10.77
C GLU A 209 5.82 -2.71 -9.59
N ASN A 210 6.63 -1.72 -9.23
CA ASN A 210 7.40 -1.69 -7.98
C ASN A 210 6.82 -0.61 -7.05
N LEU A 211 6.90 -0.88 -5.75
CA LEU A 211 6.65 0.06 -4.66
C LEU A 211 7.99 0.45 -4.03
N THR A 212 8.19 1.74 -3.79
CA THR A 212 9.25 2.26 -2.93
C THR A 212 8.67 3.18 -1.88
N VAL A 213 9.20 3.15 -0.66
CA VAL A 213 8.86 4.12 0.40
C VAL A 213 10.16 4.58 1.06
N HIS A 214 10.39 5.89 1.10
CA HIS A 214 11.62 6.44 1.69
C HIS A 214 11.66 6.22 3.20
N LYS A 215 10.56 6.50 3.89
CA LYS A 215 10.44 6.36 5.34
C LYS A 215 9.08 5.78 5.72
N ILE A 216 9.10 4.80 6.61
CA ILE A 216 7.92 4.18 7.21
C ILE A 216 8.03 4.39 8.71
N GLU A 217 6.95 4.88 9.33
CA GLU A 217 6.82 5.01 10.78
C GLU A 217 5.46 4.47 11.20
N ILE A 218 5.44 3.43 12.02
CA ILE A 218 4.21 2.79 12.49
C ILE A 218 4.30 2.63 13.99
N ASN A 219 3.29 3.09 14.69
CA ASN A 219 3.06 2.79 16.09
C ASN A 219 1.68 2.16 16.26
N LYS A 220 1.29 1.93 17.51
CA LYS A 220 0.03 1.27 17.86
C LYS A 220 -1.21 1.79 17.14
N ASN A 221 -1.31 3.10 16.94
CA ASN A 221 -2.53 3.74 16.43
C ASN A 221 -2.31 4.48 15.12
N ASN A 222 -1.08 4.86 14.79
CA ASN A 222 -0.78 5.72 13.65
C ASN A 222 0.29 5.13 12.75
N ALA A 223 0.16 5.38 11.45
CA ALA A 223 1.15 5.01 10.45
C ALA A 223 1.40 6.19 9.51
N THR A 224 2.67 6.46 9.22
CA THR A 224 3.12 7.48 8.27
C THR A 224 4.06 6.86 7.26
N PHE A 225 3.83 7.18 5.99
CA PHE A 225 4.65 6.77 4.85
C PHE A 225 5.09 8.03 4.11
N THR A 226 6.39 8.27 4.03
CA THR A 226 6.97 9.44 3.37
C THR A 226 7.64 9.02 2.06
N ASP A 227 7.43 9.82 1.01
CA ASP A 227 7.90 9.62 -0.36
C ASP A 227 7.60 8.20 -0.88
N LEU A 228 6.31 7.86 -0.91
CA LEU A 228 5.82 6.63 -1.49
C LEU A 228 5.73 6.76 -3.01
N ASN A 229 6.33 5.83 -3.74
CA ASN A 229 6.23 5.76 -5.19
C ASN A 229 5.74 4.38 -5.65
N ILE A 230 4.78 4.36 -6.57
CA ILE A 230 4.39 3.17 -7.32
C ILE A 230 4.68 3.44 -8.79
N LYS A 231 5.56 2.64 -9.38
CA LYS A 231 6.03 2.86 -10.75
C LYS A 231 6.10 1.56 -11.56
N THR A 232 5.65 1.63 -12.80
CA THR A 232 5.87 0.56 -13.78
C THR A 232 7.37 0.39 -14.04
N LYS A 233 7.84 -0.85 -14.01
CA LYS A 233 9.25 -1.27 -14.16
C LYS A 233 9.86 -0.85 -15.50
N TYR A 234 9.05 -0.86 -16.55
CA TYR A 234 9.43 -0.52 -17.91
C TYR A 234 9.03 0.92 -18.22
N ASP A 235 9.79 1.60 -19.09
CA ASP A 235 9.32 2.85 -19.67
C ASP A 235 8.10 2.64 -20.60
N LYS A 236 7.45 3.73 -21.00
CA LYS A 236 6.22 3.70 -21.81
C LYS A 236 6.37 2.89 -23.11
N HIS A 237 7.51 2.96 -23.78
CA HIS A 237 7.71 2.29 -25.07
C HIS A 237 8.09 0.82 -24.89
N GLU A 238 8.94 0.53 -23.91
CA GLU A 238 9.34 -0.84 -23.60
C GLU A 238 8.19 -1.65 -23.03
N LEU A 239 7.34 -1.03 -22.18
CA LEU A 239 6.11 -1.66 -21.69
C LEU A 239 5.26 -2.20 -22.84
N SER A 240 5.00 -1.38 -23.87
CA SER A 240 4.18 -1.80 -25.02
C SER A 240 4.71 -3.04 -25.73
N LYS A 241 6.03 -3.29 -25.72
CA LYS A 241 6.62 -4.50 -26.33
C LYS A 241 6.39 -5.77 -25.51
N HIS A 242 6.18 -5.63 -24.20
CA HIS A 242 5.89 -6.75 -23.30
C HIS A 242 4.40 -7.09 -23.19
N LEU A 243 3.51 -6.22 -23.69
CA LEU A 243 2.07 -6.37 -23.54
C LEU A 243 1.45 -7.14 -24.71
N LYS A 244 0.61 -8.14 -24.36
CA LYS A 244 -0.28 -8.81 -25.32
C LYS A 244 -1.60 -8.06 -25.52
N VAL A 245 -2.07 -7.40 -24.45
CA VAL A 245 -3.27 -6.58 -24.41
C VAL A 245 -2.97 -5.29 -23.65
N GLU A 246 -3.73 -4.24 -23.92
CA GLU A 246 -3.48 -2.91 -23.38
C GLU A 246 -3.50 -2.89 -21.84
N ARG A 247 -2.55 -2.15 -21.28
CA ARG A 247 -2.43 -1.84 -19.85
C ARG A 247 -1.90 -0.43 -19.73
N ASP A 248 -2.21 0.22 -18.62
CA ASP A 248 -1.63 1.52 -18.30
C ASP A 248 -0.19 1.37 -17.78
N TYR A 249 0.66 2.29 -18.21
CA TYR A 249 1.86 2.67 -17.48
C TYR A 249 1.44 3.55 -16.29
N TYR A 250 1.98 3.26 -15.11
CA TYR A 250 1.73 4.00 -13.87
C TYR A 250 3.02 4.62 -13.33
N ASP A 251 2.95 5.89 -12.95
CA ASP A 251 3.97 6.60 -12.17
C ASP A 251 3.25 7.49 -11.15
N LEU A 252 3.01 6.92 -9.97
CA LEU A 252 2.42 7.57 -8.81
C LEU A 252 3.52 7.91 -7.82
N LYS A 253 3.52 9.17 -7.37
CA LYS A 253 4.38 9.67 -6.30
C LYS A 253 3.51 10.34 -5.24
N VAL A 254 3.79 10.09 -3.98
CA VAL A 254 3.04 10.65 -2.85
C VAL A 254 4.05 11.11 -1.81
N GLU A 255 3.98 12.38 -1.42
CA GLU A 255 4.89 12.95 -0.43
C GLU A 255 4.66 12.35 0.95
N GLU A 256 3.40 12.28 1.39
CA GLU A 256 3.06 11.75 2.70
C GLU A 256 1.69 11.08 2.68
N ILE A 257 1.61 9.88 3.28
CA ILE A 257 0.36 9.23 3.68
C ILE A 257 0.37 9.08 5.19
N THR A 258 -0.65 9.60 5.85
CA THR A 258 -0.85 9.44 7.30
C THR A 258 -2.16 8.73 7.56
N ILE A 259 -2.12 7.66 8.35
CA ILE A 259 -3.26 6.85 8.78
C ILE A 259 -3.38 7.04 10.29
N ASN A 260 -4.52 7.54 10.74
CA ASN A 260 -4.78 7.80 12.16
C ASN A 260 -5.79 6.82 12.75
N ASP A 261 -5.55 6.48 14.01
CA ASP A 261 -6.40 5.61 14.83
C ASP A 261 -6.79 4.29 14.15
N TYR A 262 -5.82 3.65 13.50
CA TYR A 262 -6.07 2.40 12.80
C TYR A 262 -6.19 1.21 13.76
N LYS A 263 -6.97 0.20 13.36
CA LYS A 263 -7.07 -1.10 14.04
C LYS A 263 -7.09 -2.21 13.01
N VAL A 264 -6.18 -3.17 13.18
CA VAL A 264 -6.11 -4.37 12.33
C VAL A 264 -6.61 -5.59 13.11
N GLY A 265 -7.58 -6.30 12.56
CA GLY A 265 -8.02 -7.61 13.03
C GLY A 265 -7.48 -8.72 12.14
N PHE A 266 -7.17 -9.87 12.73
CA PHE A 266 -6.68 -11.05 12.02
C PHE A 266 -7.60 -12.26 12.26
N LYS A 267 -7.84 -13.08 11.22
CA LYS A 267 -8.61 -14.35 11.28
C LYS A 267 -8.00 -15.37 10.32
N ASN A 268 -7.83 -16.61 10.77
CA ASN A 268 -7.32 -17.74 9.96
C ASN A 268 -6.15 -17.32 9.06
N ASP A 269 -5.14 -16.71 9.68
CA ASP A 269 -3.91 -16.30 9.03
C ASP A 269 -3.99 -15.20 7.96
N SER A 270 -5.07 -14.43 7.90
CA SER A 270 -5.21 -13.26 7.03
C SER A 270 -5.67 -12.02 7.79
N ILE A 271 -5.40 -10.83 7.23
CA ILE A 271 -6.08 -9.61 7.68
C ILE A 271 -7.57 -9.86 7.50
N PHE A 272 -8.32 -9.74 8.58
CA PHE A 272 -9.75 -9.91 8.61
C PHE A 272 -10.47 -8.57 8.65
N SER A 273 -9.88 -7.56 9.30
CA SER A 273 -10.43 -6.23 9.31
C SER A 273 -9.36 -5.14 9.36
N PHE A 274 -9.64 -4.02 8.71
CA PHE A 274 -8.87 -2.79 8.79
C PHE A 274 -9.84 -1.63 9.01
N ASN A 275 -9.73 -1.00 10.18
CA ASN A 275 -10.53 0.17 10.54
C ASN A 275 -9.60 1.38 10.71
N SER A 276 -10.02 2.57 10.29
CA SER A 276 -9.32 3.83 10.57
C SER A 276 -10.31 5.01 10.57
N GLU A 277 -10.08 5.98 11.45
CA GLU A 277 -10.88 7.20 11.48
C GLU A 277 -10.53 8.15 10.33
N ASN A 278 -9.25 8.35 10.04
CA ASN A 278 -8.81 9.31 9.02
C ASN A 278 -7.54 8.83 8.31
N ILE A 279 -7.57 8.91 6.97
CA ILE A 279 -6.38 8.79 6.12
C ILE A 279 -6.17 10.13 5.41
N ALA A 280 -4.96 10.67 5.45
CA ALA A 280 -4.57 11.86 4.71
C ALA A 280 -3.49 11.51 3.69
N ILE A 281 -3.63 11.98 2.46
CA ILE A 281 -2.72 11.76 1.33
C ILE A 281 -2.32 13.13 0.78
N LYS A 282 -1.07 13.52 0.97
CA LYS A 282 -0.58 14.86 0.60
C LYS A 282 0.23 14.83 -0.69
N ASN A 283 -0.06 15.81 -1.54
CA ASN A 283 0.64 16.09 -2.78
C ASN A 283 0.82 14.87 -3.73
N PRO A 284 -0.18 14.00 -3.93
CA PRO A 284 0.02 12.88 -4.83
C PRO A 284 0.08 13.37 -6.29
N ASN A 285 1.07 12.92 -7.04
CA ASN A 285 1.25 13.16 -8.46
C ASN A 285 1.14 11.84 -9.20
N PHE A 286 0.09 11.69 -10.02
CA PHE A 286 -0.17 10.45 -10.75
C PHE A 286 -0.12 10.67 -12.26
N ASN A 287 0.86 10.05 -12.91
CA ASN A 287 0.95 10.00 -14.36
C ASN A 287 0.52 8.62 -14.87
N ILE A 288 -0.48 8.63 -15.74
CA ILE A 288 -1.06 7.45 -16.36
C ILE A 288 -0.86 7.59 -17.86
N TYR A 289 -0.35 6.54 -18.52
CA TYR A 289 -0.21 6.51 -19.96
C TYR A 289 -0.75 5.20 -20.52
N ARG A 290 -1.59 5.29 -21.56
CA ARG A 290 -2.11 4.14 -22.30
C ARG A 290 -1.68 4.19 -23.75
N ASP A 291 -1.06 3.11 -24.22
CA ASP A 291 -0.80 2.89 -25.64
C ASP A 291 -1.96 2.11 -26.27
N LYS A 292 -2.79 2.79 -27.08
CA LYS A 292 -3.94 2.20 -27.76
C LYS A 292 -3.56 1.51 -29.08
N LEU A 293 -2.27 1.45 -29.40
CA LEU A 293 -1.74 0.66 -30.52
C LEU A 293 -1.57 -0.82 -30.14
N VAL A 294 -1.56 -1.14 -28.84
CA VAL A 294 -1.65 -2.50 -28.33
C VAL A 294 -3.11 -2.97 -28.40
N ALA A 295 -3.33 -4.28 -28.60
CA ALA A 295 -4.67 -4.86 -28.70
C ALA A 295 -5.52 -4.55 -27.46
N ASP A 296 -6.82 -4.29 -27.65
CA ASP A 296 -7.74 -3.99 -26.55
C ASP A 296 -7.84 -5.16 -25.54
N ASP A 297 -8.00 -4.80 -24.26
CA ASP A 297 -8.38 -5.72 -23.19
C ASP A 297 -9.91 -5.76 -23.08
N PHE A 298 -10.50 -6.92 -23.38
CA PHE A 298 -11.95 -7.15 -23.33
C PHE A 298 -12.43 -7.71 -21.98
N SER A 299 -11.56 -7.80 -20.96
CA SER A 299 -11.96 -8.20 -19.61
C SER A 299 -12.95 -7.21 -19.00
N GLU A 300 -13.98 -7.73 -18.33
CA GLU A 300 -14.95 -6.88 -17.64
C GLU A 300 -14.30 -6.09 -16.49
N LYS A 301 -14.51 -4.78 -16.49
CA LYS A 301 -14.08 -3.89 -15.41
C LYS A 301 -15.22 -3.76 -14.41
N GLN A 302 -14.98 -4.13 -13.16
CA GLN A 302 -15.99 -4.03 -12.10
C GLN A 302 -16.25 -2.56 -11.69
N MET A 303 -17.46 -2.27 -11.19
CA MET A 303 -17.77 -0.98 -10.55
C MET A 303 -17.03 -0.84 -9.22
N TYR A 304 -16.71 0.39 -8.78
CA TYR A 304 -15.98 0.59 -7.51
C TYR A 304 -16.75 0.09 -6.29
N SER A 305 -18.08 0.20 -6.27
CA SER A 305 -18.94 -0.42 -5.24
C SER A 305 -18.70 -1.93 -5.16
N LYS A 306 -18.66 -2.62 -6.30
CA LYS A 306 -18.37 -4.06 -6.38
C LYS A 306 -16.94 -4.39 -5.94
N GLN A 307 -15.94 -3.61 -6.39
CA GLN A 307 -14.55 -3.82 -5.99
C GLN A 307 -14.37 -3.72 -4.47
N LEU A 308 -15.04 -2.75 -3.83
CA LEU A 308 -15.03 -2.62 -2.36
C LEU A 308 -15.79 -3.75 -1.68
N ARG A 309 -16.99 -4.08 -2.19
CA ARG A 309 -17.85 -5.15 -1.64
C ARG A 309 -17.17 -6.52 -1.67
N ASP A 310 -16.44 -6.81 -2.75
CA ASP A 310 -15.79 -8.10 -2.99
C ASP A 310 -14.42 -8.24 -2.29
N LEU A 311 -13.99 -7.25 -1.49
CA LEU A 311 -12.79 -7.39 -0.67
C LEU A 311 -12.93 -8.60 0.26
N ASN A 312 -11.85 -9.37 0.40
CA ASN A 312 -11.80 -10.56 1.25
C ASN A 312 -11.54 -10.25 2.74
N PHE A 313 -11.64 -8.98 3.13
CA PHE A 313 -11.53 -8.50 4.49
C PHE A 313 -12.46 -7.30 4.70
N ASP A 314 -12.77 -7.01 5.97
CA ASP A 314 -13.61 -5.90 6.39
C ASP A 314 -12.81 -4.59 6.34
N LEU A 315 -13.12 -3.71 5.40
CA LEU A 315 -12.57 -2.37 5.30
C LEU A 315 -13.55 -1.34 5.88
N LYS A 316 -13.08 -0.47 6.77
CA LYS A 316 -13.85 0.64 7.31
C LYS A 316 -12.98 1.88 7.53
N VAL A 317 -12.95 2.78 6.57
CA VAL A 317 -12.25 4.05 6.67
C VAL A 317 -13.25 5.19 6.65
N LYS A 318 -13.37 5.90 7.77
CA LYS A 318 -14.41 6.92 7.93
C LYS A 318 -14.17 8.14 7.05
N ASN A 319 -12.95 8.66 7.01
CA ASN A 319 -12.57 9.75 6.12
C ASN A 319 -11.25 9.47 5.41
N VAL A 320 -11.19 9.77 4.11
CA VAL A 320 -9.95 9.93 3.36
C VAL A 320 -9.89 11.34 2.81
N GLN A 321 -8.79 12.04 3.06
CA GLN A 321 -8.52 13.36 2.54
C GLN A 321 -7.33 13.31 1.59
N ILE A 322 -7.52 13.78 0.37
CA ILE A 322 -6.48 13.95 -0.63
C ILE A 322 -6.26 15.46 -0.80
N GLU A 323 -5.01 15.90 -0.66
CA GLU A 323 -4.65 17.31 -0.67
C GLU A 323 -3.68 17.61 -1.80
N ASN A 324 -4.00 18.65 -2.58
CA ASN A 324 -3.12 19.19 -3.62
C ASN A 324 -2.57 18.13 -4.60
N ALA A 325 -3.44 17.25 -5.06
CA ALA A 325 -3.12 16.21 -6.02
C ALA A 325 -3.00 16.74 -7.46
N SER A 326 -2.28 15.98 -8.28
CA SER A 326 -2.26 16.15 -9.73
C SER A 326 -2.40 14.80 -10.44
N ILE A 327 -3.18 14.78 -11.52
CA ILE A 327 -3.38 13.61 -12.37
C ILE A 327 -3.13 14.02 -13.82
N THR A 328 -2.23 13.30 -14.49
CA THR A 328 -2.01 13.39 -15.93
C THR A 328 -2.44 12.07 -16.55
N TYR A 329 -3.44 12.09 -17.44
CA TYR A 329 -3.82 10.94 -18.25
C TYR A 329 -3.41 11.18 -19.70
N GLU A 330 -2.62 10.27 -20.25
CA GLU A 330 -2.16 10.32 -21.64
C GLU A 330 -2.61 9.07 -22.40
N GLU A 331 -3.05 9.26 -23.63
CA GLU A 331 -3.50 8.17 -24.50
C GLU A 331 -2.89 8.33 -25.89
N LYS A 332 -2.18 7.30 -26.37
CA LYS A 332 -1.59 7.29 -27.71
C LYS A 332 -2.44 6.44 -28.66
N MET A 333 -3.19 7.11 -29.53
CA MET A 333 -4.07 6.47 -30.52
C MET A 333 -3.40 6.19 -31.87
N LYS A 334 -2.31 6.90 -32.20
CA LYS A 334 -1.66 6.86 -33.52
C LYS A 334 -0.15 6.88 -33.36
N ALA A 335 0.56 6.06 -34.13
CA ALA A 335 2.01 5.85 -33.98
C ALA A 335 2.81 7.14 -34.24
N GLU A 336 2.41 7.87 -35.26
CA GLU A 336 3.02 9.10 -35.78
C GLU A 336 2.61 10.38 -35.03
N LYS A 337 1.71 10.27 -34.05
CA LYS A 337 1.24 11.42 -33.26
C LYS A 337 1.72 11.32 -31.82
N GLN A 338 1.84 12.49 -31.18
CA GLN A 338 1.99 12.58 -29.75
C GLN A 338 0.75 12.02 -29.04
N ALA A 339 0.90 11.57 -27.79
CA ALA A 339 -0.22 11.15 -26.99
C ALA A 339 -1.14 12.33 -26.68
N GLY A 340 -2.44 12.11 -26.75
CA GLY A 340 -3.43 13.07 -26.27
C GLY A 340 -3.42 13.11 -24.75
N LYS A 341 -3.57 14.30 -24.16
CA LYS A 341 -3.36 14.52 -22.72
C LYS A 341 -4.55 15.20 -22.05
N LEU A 342 -4.91 14.71 -20.86
CA LEU A 342 -5.84 15.33 -19.91
C LEU A 342 -5.12 15.62 -18.60
N LEU A 343 -5.44 16.77 -18.00
CA LEU A 343 -4.77 17.27 -16.80
C LEU A 343 -5.81 17.62 -15.72
N PHE A 344 -5.51 17.23 -14.50
CA PHE A 344 -6.17 17.67 -13.29
C PHE A 344 -5.09 18.14 -12.31
N SER A 345 -5.18 19.36 -11.82
CA SER A 345 -4.24 19.96 -10.88
C SER A 345 -4.97 20.60 -9.70
N ASN A 346 -4.24 20.92 -8.62
CA ASN A 346 -4.81 21.46 -7.39
C ASN A 346 -6.00 20.61 -6.88
N LEU A 347 -5.94 19.29 -7.09
CA LEU A 347 -7.05 18.39 -6.81
C LEU A 347 -7.12 18.10 -5.32
N ASN A 348 -8.25 18.41 -4.71
CA ASN A 348 -8.56 18.05 -3.34
C ASN A 348 -9.76 17.12 -3.33
N ALA A 349 -9.71 16.06 -2.54
CA ALA A 349 -10.83 15.14 -2.41
C ALA A 349 -11.12 14.80 -0.95
N LYS A 350 -12.40 14.66 -0.63
CA LYS A 350 -12.89 14.12 0.65
C LYS A 350 -13.75 12.91 0.36
N ILE A 351 -13.33 11.75 0.86
CA ILE A 351 -14.05 10.49 0.74
C ILE A 351 -14.57 10.12 2.11
N ALA A 352 -15.88 9.94 2.26
CA ALA A 352 -16.49 9.45 3.49
C ALA A 352 -16.99 8.02 3.32
N ASN A 353 -16.91 7.24 4.40
CA ASN A 353 -17.39 5.85 4.48
C ASN A 353 -16.81 4.93 3.40
N LEU A 354 -15.48 4.88 3.30
CA LEU A 354 -14.79 4.01 2.36
C LEU A 354 -14.64 2.60 2.93
N GLY A 355 -15.34 1.62 2.34
CA GLY A 355 -15.18 0.21 2.65
C GLY A 355 -16.49 -0.58 2.67
N ASN A 356 -16.40 -1.88 2.92
CA ASN A 356 -17.51 -2.84 2.92
C ASN A 356 -18.09 -3.15 4.31
N ALA A 357 -17.47 -2.66 5.39
CA ALA A 357 -17.92 -2.91 6.77
C ALA A 357 -18.82 -1.79 7.33
N TYR A 358 -19.68 -1.25 6.46
CA TYR A 358 -20.73 -0.29 6.82
C TYR A 358 -22.12 -0.92 6.68
N ALA A 359 -23.09 -0.38 7.43
CA ALA A 359 -24.47 -0.81 7.32
C ALA A 359 -25.06 -0.45 5.94
N ASP A 360 -26.06 -1.21 5.48
CA ASP A 360 -26.66 -1.08 4.14
C ASP A 360 -27.24 0.29 3.83
N SER A 361 -27.56 1.12 4.82
CA SER A 361 -28.06 2.48 4.61
C SER A 361 -26.96 3.52 4.37
N VAL A 362 -25.68 3.16 4.60
CA VAL A 362 -24.56 4.08 4.52
C VAL A 362 -24.02 4.12 3.09
N THR A 363 -23.80 5.34 2.59
CA THR A 363 -23.21 5.57 1.27
C THR A 363 -21.78 6.04 1.39
N THR A 364 -20.94 5.59 0.45
CA THR A 364 -19.65 6.20 0.20
C THR A 364 -19.88 7.49 -0.59
N THR A 365 -19.32 8.59 -0.12
CA THR A 365 -19.40 9.90 -0.80
C THR A 365 -18.00 10.41 -1.10
N ILE A 366 -17.83 11.03 -2.26
CA ILE A 366 -16.57 11.54 -2.78
C ILE A 366 -16.83 12.96 -3.28
N ASP A 367 -16.30 13.95 -2.57
CA ASP A 367 -16.34 15.36 -2.95
C ASP A 367 -14.97 15.75 -3.49
N ILE A 368 -14.90 16.26 -4.72
CA ILE A 368 -13.65 16.64 -5.40
C ILE A 368 -13.75 18.09 -5.84
N SER A 369 -12.69 18.85 -5.61
CA SER A 369 -12.44 20.14 -6.28
C SER A 369 -11.10 20.07 -6.99
N SER A 370 -11.02 20.59 -8.22
CA SER A 370 -9.79 20.57 -9.01
C SER A 370 -9.77 21.67 -10.06
N THR A 371 -8.61 21.89 -10.65
CA THR A 371 -8.43 22.62 -11.90
C THR A 371 -8.28 21.61 -13.04
N PHE A 372 -9.21 21.63 -13.98
CA PHE A 372 -9.19 20.80 -15.18
C PHE A 372 -8.47 21.51 -16.33
N MET A 373 -7.66 20.76 -17.06
CA MET A 373 -6.77 21.22 -18.11
C MET A 373 -5.79 22.31 -17.66
N ASP A 374 -6.13 23.56 -17.93
CA ASP A 374 -5.24 24.70 -17.67
C ASP A 374 -5.78 25.53 -16.50
N ASN A 375 -7.03 25.99 -16.58
CA ASN A 375 -7.61 26.89 -15.57
C ASN A 375 -9.12 26.70 -15.31
N SER A 376 -9.73 25.60 -15.78
CA SER A 376 -11.16 25.37 -15.59
C SER A 376 -11.45 24.77 -14.22
N SER A 377 -12.18 25.49 -13.36
CA SER A 377 -12.62 24.92 -12.09
C SER A 377 -13.57 23.74 -12.33
N LEU A 378 -13.29 22.61 -11.70
CA LEU A 378 -14.12 21.40 -11.74
C LEU A 378 -14.45 20.97 -10.31
N ASN A 379 -15.74 20.90 -9.98
CA ASN A 379 -16.23 20.37 -8.72
C ASN A 379 -17.10 19.14 -8.99
N VAL A 380 -16.89 18.07 -8.24
CA VAL A 380 -17.61 16.80 -8.39
C VAL A 380 -18.15 16.35 -7.04
N ASN A 381 -19.40 15.90 -7.03
CA ASN A 381 -19.97 15.12 -5.93
C ASN A 381 -20.37 13.76 -6.49
N TRP A 382 -19.73 12.70 -6.00
CA TRP A 382 -19.98 11.34 -6.41
C TRP A 382 -20.39 10.51 -5.20
N SER A 383 -21.48 9.75 -5.30
CA SER A 383 -21.89 8.81 -4.27
C SER A 383 -22.31 7.47 -4.84
N PHE A 384 -22.13 6.43 -4.04
CA PHE A 384 -22.64 5.09 -4.29
C PHE A 384 -22.78 4.33 -2.96
N ASN A 385 -23.55 3.26 -2.98
CA ASN A 385 -23.68 2.36 -1.84
C ASN A 385 -22.95 1.04 -2.15
N VAL A 386 -21.96 0.69 -1.33
CA VAL A 386 -21.15 -0.53 -1.50
C VAL A 386 -22.01 -1.80 -1.44
N ASN A 387 -23.06 -1.81 -0.61
CA ASN A 387 -23.94 -2.96 -0.41
C ASN A 387 -25.05 -3.05 -1.49
N ASN A 388 -25.18 -2.05 -2.36
CA ASN A 388 -26.14 -2.08 -3.47
C ASN A 388 -25.65 -2.99 -4.59
N LEU A 389 -26.30 -4.14 -4.78
CA LEU A 389 -25.94 -5.15 -5.78
C LEU A 389 -26.19 -4.72 -7.23
N ALA A 390 -26.99 -3.67 -7.47
CA ALA A 390 -27.13 -3.06 -8.79
C ALA A 390 -25.99 -2.08 -9.12
N ASP A 391 -25.10 -1.81 -8.16
CA ASP A 391 -23.98 -0.86 -8.26
C ASP A 391 -24.43 0.53 -8.70
N GLN A 392 -25.56 0.99 -8.16
CA GLN A 392 -26.07 2.32 -8.42
C GLN A 392 -25.12 3.40 -7.89
N PHE A 393 -24.92 4.43 -8.70
CA PHE A 393 -24.12 5.61 -8.36
C PHE A 393 -24.76 6.88 -8.92
N VAL A 394 -24.45 8.00 -8.27
CA VAL A 394 -24.81 9.34 -8.73
C VAL A 394 -23.54 10.17 -8.86
N PHE A 395 -23.27 10.69 -10.04
CA PHE A 395 -22.10 11.53 -10.32
C PHE A 395 -22.57 12.91 -10.77
N LYS A 396 -22.33 13.93 -9.95
CA LYS A 396 -22.68 15.32 -10.23
C LYS A 396 -21.41 16.12 -10.46
N ALA A 397 -21.43 16.99 -11.45
CA ALA A 397 -20.32 17.91 -11.66
C ALA A 397 -20.76 19.31 -12.09
N ASP A 398 -19.95 20.26 -11.66
CA ASP A 398 -19.90 21.65 -12.09
C ASP A 398 -18.55 21.85 -12.76
N LEU A 399 -18.58 22.22 -14.04
CA LEU A 399 -17.43 22.72 -14.77
C LEU A 399 -17.61 24.23 -15.02
N GLY A 400 -16.65 25.02 -14.57
CA GLY A 400 -16.53 26.45 -14.83
C GLY A 400 -16.19 26.77 -16.28
N LEU A 401 -15.64 27.98 -16.50
CA LEU A 401 -15.21 28.41 -17.83
C LEU A 401 -14.14 27.45 -18.38
N LEU A 402 -14.45 26.80 -19.50
CA LEU A 402 -13.54 25.99 -20.30
C LEU A 402 -13.37 26.61 -21.68
N LYS A 403 -12.14 27.04 -21.98
CA LYS A 403 -11.77 27.38 -23.36
C LYS A 403 -11.65 26.07 -24.12
N ALA A 404 -12.51 25.86 -25.11
CA ALA A 404 -12.61 24.58 -25.81
C ALA A 404 -11.28 24.17 -26.47
N SER A 405 -10.46 25.15 -26.85
CA SER A 405 -9.12 24.93 -27.40
C SER A 405 -8.15 24.21 -26.44
N GLN A 406 -8.36 24.29 -25.12
CA GLN A 406 -7.56 23.54 -24.14
C GLN A 406 -7.73 22.03 -24.33
N MET A 407 -8.91 21.58 -24.75
CA MET A 407 -9.18 20.16 -25.01
C MET A 407 -8.44 19.62 -26.24
N ASN A 408 -7.92 20.49 -27.12
CA ASN A 408 -7.23 20.05 -28.34
C ASN A 408 -5.93 19.29 -28.05
N GLN A 409 -5.36 19.43 -26.84
CA GLN A 409 -4.27 18.58 -26.36
C GLN A 409 -4.66 17.09 -26.33
N PHE A 410 -5.94 16.77 -26.17
CA PHE A 410 -6.46 15.41 -26.24
C PHE A 410 -7.15 15.14 -27.59
N MET A 411 -8.02 16.04 -28.03
CA MET A 411 -8.93 15.81 -29.16
C MET A 411 -8.24 15.74 -30.52
N GLU A 412 -7.23 16.56 -30.78
CA GLU A 412 -6.54 16.56 -32.08
C GLU A 412 -5.71 15.30 -32.33
N PRO A 413 -4.80 14.87 -31.42
CA PRO A 413 -4.01 13.66 -31.65
C PRO A 413 -4.85 12.39 -31.67
N ASN A 414 -5.90 12.31 -30.84
CA ASN A 414 -6.66 11.08 -30.66
C ASN A 414 -7.87 10.95 -31.60
N LEU A 415 -8.55 12.05 -31.91
CA LEU A 415 -9.81 12.02 -32.65
C LEU A 415 -9.77 12.80 -33.96
N ASN A 416 -8.67 13.50 -34.27
CA ASN A 416 -8.61 14.46 -35.38
C ASN A 416 -9.71 15.53 -35.28
N ILE A 417 -10.04 15.98 -34.07
CA ILE A 417 -11.06 17.01 -33.84
C ILE A 417 -10.40 18.22 -33.18
N ARG A 418 -10.65 19.41 -33.72
CA ARG A 418 -10.26 20.70 -33.16
C ARG A 418 -11.50 21.43 -32.67
N LEU A 419 -11.46 21.87 -31.42
CA LEU A 419 -12.53 22.61 -30.76
C LEU A 419 -12.10 24.07 -30.58
N ASN A 420 -13.04 25.00 -30.79
CA ASN A 420 -12.90 26.43 -30.50
C ASN A 420 -14.14 26.93 -29.75
N GLY A 421 -14.04 28.14 -29.19
CA GLY A 421 -15.10 28.75 -28.38
C GLY A 421 -14.93 28.50 -26.89
N GLU A 422 -15.99 28.79 -26.14
CA GLU A 422 -15.98 28.75 -24.68
C GLU A 422 -17.23 28.08 -24.14
N LEU A 423 -17.05 27.07 -23.29
CA LEU A 423 -18.11 26.61 -22.40
C LEU A 423 -18.00 27.44 -21.13
N GLN A 424 -18.90 28.41 -20.96
CA GLN A 424 -18.88 29.32 -19.81
C GLN A 424 -19.23 28.60 -18.50
N LYS A 425 -20.16 27.65 -18.59
CA LYS A 425 -20.59 26.84 -17.46
C LYS A 425 -21.27 25.58 -17.93
N THR A 426 -20.92 24.43 -17.35
CA THR A 426 -21.59 23.16 -17.61
C THR A 426 -21.92 22.48 -16.30
N TYR A 427 -23.16 22.01 -16.18
CA TYR A 427 -23.62 21.19 -15.06
C TYR A 427 -24.14 19.87 -15.60
N PHE A 428 -23.83 18.78 -14.92
CA PHE A 428 -24.47 17.51 -15.21
C PHE A 428 -24.66 16.65 -13.97
N THR A 429 -25.72 15.85 -13.99
CA THR A 429 -25.96 14.74 -13.06
C THR A 429 -26.07 13.47 -13.89
N ILE A 430 -25.28 12.46 -13.53
CA ILE A 430 -25.36 11.12 -14.10
C ILE A 430 -25.88 10.18 -13.01
N ASP A 431 -27.01 9.54 -13.27
CA ASP A 431 -27.54 8.44 -12.47
C ASP A 431 -27.26 7.14 -13.22
N GLY A 432 -26.38 6.30 -12.67
CA GLY A 432 -25.90 5.09 -13.34
C GLY A 432 -25.96 3.85 -12.48
N ASN A 433 -25.84 2.70 -13.12
CA ASN A 433 -25.71 1.38 -12.48
C ASN A 433 -24.67 0.54 -13.25
N THR A 434 -24.56 -0.76 -12.94
CA THR A 434 -23.59 -1.65 -13.61
C THR A 434 -23.75 -1.75 -15.14
N ASN A 435 -24.92 -1.42 -15.72
CA ASN A 435 -25.24 -1.59 -17.13
C ASN A 435 -25.55 -0.28 -17.89
N THR A 436 -26.31 0.63 -17.30
CA THR A 436 -26.84 1.83 -17.99
C THR A 436 -26.77 3.08 -17.14
N SER A 437 -26.83 4.24 -17.79
CA SER A 437 -26.92 5.53 -17.12
C SER A 437 -27.88 6.48 -17.81
N ASN A 438 -28.37 7.43 -17.03
CA ASN A 438 -29.13 8.57 -17.47
C ASN A 438 -28.33 9.83 -17.15
N ILE A 439 -28.43 10.85 -17.98
CA ILE A 439 -27.77 12.14 -17.76
C ILE A 439 -28.78 13.28 -17.92
N ASP A 440 -28.78 14.17 -16.93
CA ASP A 440 -29.35 15.51 -17.04
C ASP A 440 -28.20 16.51 -17.14
N LEU A 441 -28.13 17.24 -18.26
CA LEU A 441 -27.05 18.17 -18.56
C LEU A 441 -27.63 19.54 -18.89
N LYS A 442 -26.97 20.60 -18.43
CA LYS A 442 -27.17 21.95 -18.94
C LYS A 442 -25.84 22.64 -19.17
N THR A 443 -25.73 23.32 -20.30
CA THR A 443 -24.49 24.02 -20.69
C THR A 443 -24.77 25.40 -21.25
N LYS A 444 -23.93 26.36 -20.85
CA LYS A 444 -23.87 27.71 -21.39
C LYS A 444 -22.57 27.84 -22.15
N TYR A 445 -22.65 28.18 -23.44
CA TYR A 445 -21.48 28.26 -24.31
C TYR A 445 -21.61 29.38 -25.33
N GLN A 446 -20.47 29.81 -25.85
CA GLN A 446 -20.39 30.87 -26.83
C GLN A 446 -19.31 30.57 -27.88
N ASN A 447 -19.61 30.93 -29.13
CA ASN A 447 -18.72 30.80 -30.29
C ASN A 447 -18.15 29.38 -30.43
N PHE A 448 -18.93 28.36 -30.09
CA PHE A 448 -18.48 26.98 -30.12
C PHE A 448 -18.41 26.48 -31.56
N ASP A 449 -17.25 25.94 -31.96
CA ASP A 449 -16.99 25.43 -33.31
C ASP A 449 -16.26 24.08 -33.21
N VAL A 450 -16.70 23.13 -34.03
CA VAL A 450 -16.11 21.80 -34.13
C VAL A 450 -15.53 21.63 -35.53
N THR A 451 -14.21 21.65 -35.61
CA THR A 451 -13.49 21.42 -36.86
C THR A 451 -12.97 19.98 -36.91
N VAL A 452 -13.48 19.20 -37.87
CA VAL A 452 -12.97 17.86 -38.19
C VAL A 452 -11.72 18.00 -39.06
N LEU A 453 -10.62 17.38 -38.65
CA LEU A 453 -9.33 17.41 -39.35
C LEU A 453 -9.19 16.18 -40.28
N LYS A 454 -8.42 16.32 -41.34
CA LYS A 454 -8.01 15.19 -42.20
C LYS A 454 -7.11 14.22 -41.42
N ASP A 455 -6.81 13.06 -42.00
CA ASP A 455 -6.00 12.02 -41.35
C ASP A 455 -4.62 12.52 -40.91
N ASN A 456 -4.02 13.42 -41.70
CA ASN A 456 -2.76 14.09 -41.38
C ASN A 456 -2.82 14.97 -40.10
N GLY A 457 -4.01 15.23 -39.56
CA GLY A 457 -4.24 16.03 -38.35
C GLY A 457 -3.94 17.52 -38.49
N LYS A 458 -3.67 18.03 -39.69
CA LYS A 458 -3.28 19.42 -39.92
C LYS A 458 -4.37 20.20 -40.62
N GLU A 459 -4.85 19.65 -41.72
CA GLU A 459 -5.81 20.32 -42.59
C GLU A 459 -7.26 20.09 -42.16
N LYS A 460 -8.09 21.12 -42.26
CA LYS A 460 -9.54 21.01 -42.07
C LYS A 460 -10.15 20.09 -43.13
N ASN A 461 -10.88 19.08 -42.70
CA ASN A 461 -11.81 18.35 -43.55
C ASN A 461 -13.05 19.23 -43.77
N LYS A 462 -13.03 19.99 -44.88
CA LYS A 462 -14.06 21.00 -45.19
C LYS A 462 -15.46 20.39 -45.25
N LEU A 463 -15.62 19.20 -45.85
CA LEU A 463 -16.92 18.55 -46.01
C LEU A 463 -17.51 18.11 -44.68
N LEU A 464 -16.76 17.34 -43.88
CA LEU A 464 -17.25 16.86 -42.58
C LEU A 464 -17.46 18.00 -41.58
N SER A 465 -16.56 18.98 -41.55
CA SER A 465 -16.71 20.12 -40.63
C SER A 465 -17.94 20.96 -40.94
N SER A 466 -18.26 21.18 -42.23
CA SER A 466 -19.47 21.92 -42.61
C SER A 466 -20.75 21.20 -42.19
N ILE A 467 -20.78 19.85 -42.22
CA ILE A 467 -21.93 19.06 -41.76
C ILE A 467 -22.07 19.19 -40.23
N VAL A 468 -20.97 19.05 -39.48
CA VAL A 468 -21.01 19.16 -38.01
C VAL A 468 -21.44 20.56 -37.57
N ASN A 469 -20.90 21.61 -38.18
CA ASN A 469 -21.23 22.99 -37.82
C ASN A 469 -22.64 23.43 -38.24
N LEU A 470 -23.29 22.73 -39.18
CA LEU A 470 -24.69 23.00 -39.52
C LEU A 470 -25.64 22.44 -38.46
N LEU A 471 -25.22 21.39 -37.76
CA LEU A 471 -26.01 20.74 -36.73
C LEU A 471 -25.72 21.32 -35.34
N VAL A 472 -24.50 21.76 -35.07
CA VAL A 472 -24.10 22.29 -33.77
C VAL A 472 -24.38 23.79 -33.70
N SER A 473 -25.26 24.22 -32.78
CA SER A 473 -25.44 25.63 -32.48
C SER A 473 -24.12 26.25 -31.98
N SER A 474 -23.82 27.48 -32.42
CA SER A 474 -22.61 28.19 -31.97
C SER A 474 -22.75 28.82 -30.59
N ASP A 475 -23.98 29.14 -30.16
CA ASP A 475 -24.28 29.83 -28.90
C ASP A 475 -25.46 29.17 -28.16
N SER A 476 -25.53 29.35 -26.83
CA SER A 476 -26.66 28.89 -26.00
C SER A 476 -27.73 29.97 -25.75
N LYS A 477 -27.69 31.10 -26.48
CA LYS A 477 -28.48 32.32 -26.22
C LYS A 477 -29.98 32.22 -26.52
N ASP A 478 -30.44 31.12 -27.08
CA ASP A 478 -31.84 30.97 -27.54
C ASP A 478 -32.84 30.65 -26.40
N GLN A 479 -32.42 30.74 -25.14
CA GLN A 479 -33.19 30.35 -23.96
C GLN A 479 -33.11 31.42 -22.86
N ALA A 480 -34.16 31.56 -22.05
CA ALA A 480 -34.29 32.64 -21.05
C ALA A 480 -33.17 32.67 -19.99
N ASP A 481 -32.59 31.52 -19.65
CA ASP A 481 -31.45 31.39 -18.72
C ASP A 481 -30.09 31.26 -19.45
N ASN A 482 -30.08 31.35 -20.78
CA ASN A 482 -28.94 31.10 -21.67
C ASN A 482 -28.30 29.71 -21.51
N PHE A 483 -29.02 28.72 -20.97
CA PHE A 483 -28.56 27.34 -20.94
C PHE A 483 -29.31 26.50 -21.98
N LYS A 484 -28.56 25.71 -22.75
CA LYS A 484 -29.14 24.56 -23.45
C LYS A 484 -29.19 23.38 -22.48
N LYS A 485 -30.31 22.68 -22.45
CA LYS A 485 -30.60 21.58 -21.51
C LYS A 485 -30.84 20.31 -22.30
N ALA A 486 -30.38 19.19 -21.78
CA ALA A 486 -30.59 17.87 -22.35
C ALA A 486 -30.81 16.83 -21.25
N THR A 487 -31.72 15.91 -21.52
CA THR A 487 -31.91 14.69 -20.73
C THR A 487 -31.79 13.51 -21.67
N VAL A 488 -30.83 12.63 -21.43
CA VAL A 488 -30.63 11.41 -22.23
C VAL A 488 -30.70 10.20 -21.30
N LYS A 489 -31.49 9.21 -21.70
CA LYS A 489 -31.72 7.98 -20.93
C LYS A 489 -31.09 6.75 -21.59
N ASP A 490 -30.90 5.70 -20.80
CA ASP A 490 -30.50 4.36 -21.24
C ASP A 490 -29.17 4.31 -22.01
N ILE A 491 -28.21 5.15 -21.62
CA ILE A 491 -26.86 5.17 -22.18
C ILE A 491 -26.14 3.89 -21.74
N GLN A 492 -25.82 3.03 -22.71
CA GLN A 492 -25.24 1.71 -22.48
C GLN A 492 -23.77 1.79 -22.08
N ARG A 493 -23.40 1.08 -21.01
CA ARG A 493 -22.02 0.95 -20.55
C ARG A 493 -21.22 -0.01 -21.42
N ILE A 494 -19.99 0.36 -21.75
CA ILE A 494 -19.00 -0.55 -22.33
C ILE A 494 -18.24 -1.24 -21.20
N LYS A 495 -18.67 -2.44 -20.82
CA LYS A 495 -18.22 -3.12 -19.58
C LYS A 495 -16.71 -3.43 -19.49
N HIS A 496 -16.02 -3.56 -20.62
CA HIS A 496 -14.57 -3.76 -20.65
C HIS A 496 -13.77 -2.44 -20.61
N LYS A 497 -14.44 -1.30 -20.59
CA LYS A 497 -13.82 0.03 -20.41
C LYS A 497 -14.05 0.54 -18.98
N SER A 498 -13.22 1.50 -18.57
CA SER A 498 -13.23 2.04 -17.20
C SER A 498 -14.54 2.77 -16.85
N ILE A 499 -14.77 2.97 -15.54
CA ILE A 499 -15.89 3.80 -15.06
C ILE A 499 -15.80 5.24 -15.59
N PHE A 500 -14.58 5.76 -15.78
CA PHE A 500 -14.38 7.08 -16.39
C PHE A 500 -14.77 7.11 -17.87
N ASN A 501 -14.58 6.02 -18.62
CA ASN A 501 -15.16 5.91 -19.97
C ASN A 501 -16.68 5.98 -19.91
N PHE A 502 -17.30 5.33 -18.92
CA PHE A 502 -18.75 5.37 -18.76
C PHE A 502 -19.26 6.79 -18.47
N ILE A 503 -18.63 7.50 -17.54
CA ILE A 503 -18.91 8.92 -17.26
C ILE A 503 -18.73 9.75 -18.53
N TRP A 504 -17.64 9.56 -19.28
CA TRP A 504 -17.36 10.27 -20.52
C TRP A 504 -18.43 10.06 -21.59
N ILE A 505 -18.84 8.80 -21.87
CA ILE A 505 -19.85 8.56 -22.91
C ILE A 505 -21.21 9.15 -22.51
N SER A 506 -21.52 9.24 -21.22
CA SER A 506 -22.74 9.91 -20.75
C SER A 506 -22.66 11.42 -20.94
N ILE A 507 -21.55 12.06 -20.56
CA ILE A 507 -21.31 13.49 -20.81
C ILE A 507 -21.40 13.78 -22.32
N ARG A 508 -20.74 12.97 -23.15
CA ARG A 508 -20.77 13.10 -24.61
C ARG A 508 -22.19 13.05 -25.15
N SER A 509 -23.02 12.12 -24.67
CA SER A 509 -24.42 12.01 -25.08
C SER A 509 -25.24 13.24 -24.68
N GLY A 510 -25.08 13.73 -23.45
CA GLY A 510 -25.77 14.94 -22.99
C GLY A 510 -25.34 16.20 -23.74
N LEU A 511 -24.03 16.37 -24.00
CA LEU A 511 -23.52 17.49 -24.80
C LEU A 511 -24.02 17.42 -26.24
N LYS A 512 -24.01 16.23 -26.84
CA LYS A 512 -24.54 16.03 -28.19
C LYS A 512 -26.00 16.45 -28.28
N GLU A 513 -26.85 16.00 -27.36
CA GLU A 513 -28.28 16.35 -27.35
C GLU A 513 -28.53 17.83 -27.04
N ALA A 514 -27.70 18.48 -26.21
CA ALA A 514 -27.87 19.90 -25.89
C ALA A 514 -27.40 20.85 -26.99
N MET A 515 -26.50 20.39 -27.87
CA MET A 515 -25.81 21.24 -28.85
C MET A 515 -26.27 21.01 -30.28
N LEU A 516 -26.82 19.83 -30.58
CA LEU A 516 -27.61 19.57 -31.79
C LEU A 516 -29.03 20.14 -31.63
#